data_AF-A0A1G5S167-F1
#
_entry.id   AF-A0A1G5S167-F1
#
_cell.length_a   1.000
_cell.length_b   1.000
_cell.length_c   1.000
_cell.angle_alpha   90.00
_cell.angle_beta   90.00
_cell.angle_gamma   90.00
#
_symmetry.space_group_name_H-M   'P 1'
#
loop_
_entity.id
_entity.type
_entity.pdbx_description
1 polymer ?
#
loop_
_entity_poly.entity_id
_entity_poly.type
_entity_poly.pdbx_seq_one_letter_code
_entity_poly.pdbx_strand_id
1 'polypeptide(L)'
;MVKSIYTEKVKRTNYVLSVICLVLTLGLYQSNLGCFIVIILILFMKLLLCDESQKAYLLLKSSIVITIISCVLYKMSWDVCLWARGVSASDYNGAGSTNILSLIMNMPIDIVKAYFLWISYFSFENGNYVFKIIRLLIIAILFVFVLAVGIKRLRKAPAKMVMYIIAFICIPMGANIALLLAPGADWVLWEQMTGPHPFTLALLFLLVDSLDLKYDKVFIVLAALILYGNIYAVGVDIDALSQGNISKDVIMNDMVSNLMHEEKCAEDTQYAFVGNICYSNLFRKNENWDRASNYAKAGDFGNLSHCVLDCYNGTLEDIGITLNLVDLDTYNEILASEELKNMPTYPYAGSIIQKDNIVIVKISEEY
;
A
#
# COMPACT_ATOMS: atom_id res chain seq x y z
N MET A 1 -20.43 1.30 -12.54
CA MET A 1 -20.82 0.04 -11.84
C MET A 1 -22.10 0.22 -11.02
N VAL A 2 -22.16 1.13 -10.04
CA VAL A 2 -23.33 1.34 -9.15
C VAL A 2 -24.64 1.70 -9.88
N LYS A 3 -24.57 2.50 -10.95
CA LYS A 3 -25.74 2.91 -11.74
C LYS A 3 -26.43 1.74 -12.48
N SER A 4 -25.73 0.62 -12.70
CA SER A 4 -26.30 -0.57 -13.38
C SER A 4 -27.18 -1.43 -12.45
N ILE A 5 -26.97 -1.31 -11.13
CA ILE A 5 -27.77 -1.99 -10.10
C ILE A 5 -28.98 -1.14 -9.67
N TYR A 6 -29.01 0.15 -10.04
CA TYR A 6 -29.95 1.14 -9.52
C TYR A 6 -31.29 1.25 -10.30
N THR A 7 -31.45 0.57 -11.44
CA THR A 7 -32.67 0.67 -12.26
C THR A 7 -33.63 -0.49 -12.03
N GLU A 8 -34.92 -0.19 -11.81
CA GLU A 8 -36.02 -1.14 -11.57
C GLU A 8 -36.20 -2.22 -12.66
N LYS A 9 -35.53 -2.07 -13.80
CA LYS A 9 -35.32 -3.12 -14.80
C LYS A 9 -33.84 -3.44 -14.93
N VAL A 10 -33.28 -4.17 -13.97
CA VAL A 10 -31.92 -4.70 -14.09
C VAL A 10 -31.89 -5.72 -15.22
N LYS A 11 -31.46 -5.28 -16.41
CA LYS A 11 -31.24 -6.18 -17.54
C LYS A 11 -30.13 -7.16 -17.18
N ARG A 12 -30.25 -8.43 -17.55
CA ARG A 12 -29.20 -9.47 -17.34
C ARG A 12 -27.81 -9.00 -17.79
N THR A 13 -27.75 -8.15 -18.82
CA THR A 13 -26.55 -7.48 -19.33
C THR A 13 -25.78 -6.72 -18.24
N ASN A 14 -26.46 -6.10 -17.28
CA ASN A 14 -25.83 -5.33 -16.20
C ASN A 14 -25.05 -6.21 -15.22
N TYR A 15 -25.54 -7.44 -14.96
CA TYR A 15 -24.83 -8.42 -14.14
C TYR A 15 -23.57 -8.92 -14.83
N VAL A 16 -23.69 -9.27 -16.11
CA VAL A 16 -22.55 -9.74 -16.93
C VAL A 16 -21.46 -8.66 -17.00
N LEU A 17 -21.84 -7.41 -17.29
CA LEU A 17 -20.90 -6.29 -17.29
C LEU A 17 -20.24 -6.08 -15.93
N SER A 18 -20.99 -6.21 -14.84
CA SER A 18 -20.42 -6.08 -13.49
C SER A 18 -19.39 -7.17 -13.20
N VAL A 19 -19.65 -8.41 -13.61
CA VAL A 19 -18.71 -9.52 -13.48
C VAL A 19 -17.45 -9.24 -14.29
N ILE A 20 -17.58 -8.87 -15.57
CA ILE A 20 -16.44 -8.57 -16.45
C ILE A 20 -15.59 -7.43 -15.88
N CYS A 21 -16.21 -6.32 -15.47
CA CYS A 21 -15.50 -5.19 -14.89
C CYS A 21 -14.75 -5.59 -13.62
N LEU A 22 -15.37 -6.37 -12.73
CA LEU A 22 -14.72 -6.80 -11.50
C LEU A 22 -13.55 -7.76 -11.79
N VAL A 23 -13.69 -8.70 -12.73
CA VAL A 23 -12.59 -9.59 -13.16
C VAL A 23 -11.41 -8.78 -13.70
N LEU A 24 -11.66 -7.83 -14.60
CA LEU A 24 -10.60 -6.96 -15.14
C LEU A 24 -9.94 -6.13 -14.05
N THR A 25 -10.73 -5.61 -13.11
CA THR A 25 -10.24 -4.78 -12.01
C THR A 25 -9.39 -5.60 -11.02
N LEU A 26 -9.75 -6.85 -10.74
CA LEU A 26 -8.93 -7.80 -9.98
C LEU A 26 -7.64 -8.15 -10.72
N GLY A 27 -7.69 -8.26 -12.05
CA GLY A 27 -6.54 -8.44 -12.92
C GLY A 27 -5.54 -7.28 -12.87
N LEU A 28 -6.03 -6.04 -12.71
CA LEU A 28 -5.18 -4.86 -12.54
C LEU A 28 -4.56 -4.82 -11.15
N TYR A 29 -5.37 -4.97 -10.09
CA TYR A 29 -4.88 -4.96 -8.73
C TYR A 29 -5.88 -5.60 -7.75
N GLN A 30 -5.41 -6.54 -6.93
CA GLN A 30 -6.25 -7.34 -6.04
C GLN A 30 -6.95 -6.49 -4.95
N SER A 31 -6.35 -5.38 -4.50
CA SER A 31 -6.92 -4.52 -3.44
C SER A 31 -8.22 -3.86 -3.87
N ASN A 32 -8.47 -3.76 -5.18
CA ASN A 32 -9.70 -3.20 -5.71
C ASN A 32 -10.96 -3.96 -5.28
N LEU A 33 -10.83 -5.24 -4.89
CA LEU A 33 -11.92 -5.97 -4.26
C LEU A 33 -12.41 -5.28 -2.99
N GLY A 34 -11.48 -4.76 -2.18
CA GLY A 34 -11.82 -4.04 -0.96
C GLY A 34 -12.55 -2.74 -1.26
N CYS A 35 -12.13 -1.99 -2.28
CA CYS A 35 -12.84 -0.81 -2.76
C CYS A 35 -14.29 -1.15 -3.16
N PHE A 36 -14.49 -2.24 -3.91
CA PHE A 36 -15.81 -2.71 -4.30
C PHE A 36 -16.68 -3.05 -3.08
N ILE A 37 -16.16 -3.82 -2.12
CA ILE A 37 -16.90 -4.22 -0.92
C ILE A 37 -17.31 -3.00 -0.08
N VAL A 38 -16.38 -2.06 0.16
CA VAL A 38 -16.68 -0.83 0.92
C VAL A 38 -17.79 -0.02 0.24
N ILE A 39 -17.77 0.12 -1.10
CA ILE A 39 -18.85 0.77 -1.85
C ILE A 39 -20.20 0.08 -1.58
N ILE A 40 -20.24 -1.25 -1.68
CA ILE A 40 -21.47 -2.01 -1.46
C ILE A 40 -21.98 -1.85 -0.03
N LEU A 41 -21.11 -1.92 0.98
CA LEU A 41 -21.48 -1.74 2.39
C LEU A 41 -22.06 -0.35 2.66
N ILE A 42 -21.42 0.71 2.16
CA ILE A 42 -21.87 2.10 2.38
C ILE A 42 -23.17 2.38 1.61
N LEU A 43 -23.32 1.85 0.39
CA LEU A 43 -24.59 1.95 -0.36
C LEU A 43 -25.71 1.17 0.32
N PHE A 44 -25.41 -0.02 0.84
CA PHE A 44 -26.37 -0.80 1.62
C PHE A 44 -26.84 -0.01 2.85
N MET A 45 -25.91 0.57 3.61
CA MET A 45 -26.20 1.47 4.72
C MET A 45 -27.08 2.64 4.29
N LYS A 46 -26.77 3.31 3.16
CA LYS A 46 -27.58 4.40 2.60
C LYS A 46 -29.01 3.97 2.34
N LEU A 47 -29.21 2.84 1.63
CA LEU A 47 -30.53 2.34 1.27
C LEU A 47 -31.36 1.95 2.49
N LEU A 48 -30.73 1.43 3.54
CA LEU A 48 -31.40 1.19 4.83
C LEU A 48 -31.90 2.51 5.45
N LEU A 49 -31.11 3.59 5.39
CA LEU A 49 -31.49 4.90 5.93
C LEU A 49 -32.57 5.61 5.10
N CYS A 50 -32.67 5.33 3.80
CA CYS A 50 -33.69 5.85 2.89
C CYS A 50 -34.98 5.01 2.86
N ASP A 51 -35.11 4.02 3.74
CA ASP A 51 -36.25 3.08 3.81
C ASP A 51 -36.43 2.18 2.56
N GLU A 52 -35.41 2.09 1.69
CA GLU A 52 -35.41 1.26 0.48
C GLU A 52 -34.88 -0.16 0.74
N SER A 53 -35.36 -0.81 1.81
CA SER A 53 -34.74 -2.06 2.31
C SER A 53 -34.75 -3.20 1.30
N GLN A 54 -35.79 -3.34 0.47
CA GLN A 54 -35.82 -4.36 -0.59
C GLN A 54 -34.67 -4.18 -1.59
N LYS A 55 -34.40 -2.94 -2.01
CA LYS A 55 -33.26 -2.63 -2.88
C LYS A 55 -31.93 -2.89 -2.18
N ALA A 56 -31.84 -2.59 -0.89
CA ALA A 56 -30.65 -2.88 -0.08
C ALA A 56 -30.34 -4.40 -0.07
N TYR A 57 -31.33 -5.25 0.20
CA TYR A 57 -31.13 -6.69 0.21
C TYR A 57 -30.81 -7.25 -1.18
N LEU A 58 -31.45 -6.72 -2.23
CA LEU A 58 -31.15 -7.10 -3.60
C LEU A 58 -29.71 -6.72 -3.98
N LEU A 59 -29.28 -5.51 -3.63
CA LEU A 59 -27.90 -5.04 -3.84
C LEU A 59 -26.90 -5.99 -3.18
N LEU A 60 -27.10 -6.32 -1.90
CA LEU A 60 -26.20 -7.18 -1.15
C LEU A 60 -26.14 -8.58 -1.76
N LYS A 61 -27.31 -9.20 -2.01
CA LYS A 61 -27.40 -10.54 -2.61
C LYS A 61 -26.71 -10.59 -3.98
N SER A 62 -27.03 -9.64 -4.85
CA SER A 62 -26.45 -9.55 -6.19
C SER A 62 -24.94 -9.35 -6.15
N SER A 63 -24.46 -8.50 -5.23
CA SER A 63 -23.02 -8.21 -5.10
C SER A 63 -22.23 -9.42 -4.61
N ILE A 64 -22.80 -10.22 -3.69
CA ILE A 64 -22.19 -11.49 -3.26
C ILE A 64 -22.04 -12.44 -4.45
N VAL A 65 -23.10 -12.62 -5.24
CA VAL A 65 -23.07 -13.50 -6.42
C VAL A 65 -22.06 -13.01 -7.46
N ILE A 66 -22.06 -11.70 -7.77
CA ILE A 66 -21.09 -11.10 -8.69
C ILE A 66 -19.66 -11.34 -8.18
N THR A 67 -19.40 -11.11 -6.90
CA THR A 67 -18.07 -11.26 -6.31
C THR A 67 -17.56 -12.69 -6.43
N ILE A 68 -18.38 -13.68 -6.06
CA ILE A 68 -18.01 -15.10 -6.14
C ILE A 68 -17.68 -15.48 -7.59
N ILE A 69 -18.55 -15.13 -8.54
CA ILE A 69 -18.33 -15.44 -9.96
C ILE A 69 -17.06 -14.76 -10.47
N SER A 70 -16.83 -13.49 -10.13
CA SER A 70 -15.64 -12.74 -10.55
C SER A 70 -14.35 -13.30 -9.96
N CYS A 71 -14.33 -13.71 -8.69
CA CYS A 71 -13.15 -14.33 -8.09
C CYS A 71 -12.80 -15.67 -8.77
N VAL A 72 -13.81 -16.50 -9.07
CA VAL A 72 -13.61 -17.76 -9.80
C VAL A 72 -13.06 -17.50 -11.20
N LEU A 73 -13.67 -16.59 -11.96
CA LEU A 73 -13.23 -16.27 -13.32
C LEU A 73 -11.85 -15.61 -13.36
N TYR A 74 -11.53 -14.77 -12.38
CA TYR A 74 -10.20 -14.20 -12.20
C TYR A 74 -9.16 -15.30 -11.98
N LYS A 75 -9.42 -16.25 -11.06
CA LYS A 75 -8.51 -17.37 -10.80
C LYS A 75 -8.31 -18.26 -12.03
N MET A 76 -9.40 -18.57 -12.75
CA MET A 76 -9.30 -19.31 -14.01
C MET A 76 -8.44 -18.58 -15.05
N SER A 77 -8.63 -17.26 -15.17
CA SER A 77 -7.87 -16.42 -16.11
C SER A 77 -6.39 -16.37 -15.72
N TRP A 78 -6.08 -16.26 -14.43
CA TRP A 78 -4.74 -16.34 -13.88
C TRP A 78 -4.06 -17.68 -14.23
N ASP A 79 -4.74 -18.81 -13.99
CA ASP A 79 -4.20 -20.15 -14.27
C ASP A 79 -3.96 -20.36 -15.78
N VAL A 80 -4.85 -19.87 -16.64
CA VAL A 80 -4.65 -19.88 -18.10
C VAL A 80 -3.44 -19.04 -18.50
N CYS A 81 -3.23 -17.88 -17.90
CA CYS A 81 -2.06 -17.04 -18.18
C CYS A 81 -0.75 -17.69 -17.74
N LEU A 82 -0.72 -18.34 -16.57
CA LEU A 82 0.44 -19.10 -16.10
C LEU A 82 0.75 -20.26 -17.05
N TRP A 83 -0.27 -21.05 -17.39
CA TRP A 83 -0.15 -22.17 -18.33
C TRP A 83 0.37 -21.71 -19.70
N ALA A 84 -0.22 -20.65 -20.27
CA ALA A 84 0.16 -20.15 -21.59
C ALA A 84 1.59 -19.60 -21.63
N ARG A 85 2.14 -19.16 -20.50
CA ARG A 85 3.51 -18.64 -20.37
C ARG A 85 4.52 -19.69 -19.92
N GLY A 86 4.07 -20.89 -19.54
CA GLY A 86 4.95 -21.95 -19.02
C GLY A 86 5.63 -21.57 -17.71
N VAL A 87 5.05 -20.66 -16.92
CA VAL A 87 5.59 -20.22 -15.63
C VAL A 87 4.69 -20.68 -14.48
N SER A 88 5.29 -21.03 -13.35
CA SER A 88 4.55 -21.29 -12.11
C SER A 88 4.24 -19.97 -11.40
N ALA A 89 3.21 -19.99 -10.55
CA ALA A 89 3.03 -18.89 -9.60
C ALA A 89 4.29 -18.77 -8.72
N SER A 90 4.75 -17.54 -8.49
CA SER A 90 5.80 -17.31 -7.50
C SER A 90 5.24 -17.60 -6.11
N ASP A 91 6.07 -18.14 -5.21
CA ASP A 91 5.74 -18.30 -3.79
C ASP A 91 5.69 -16.96 -3.02
N TYR A 92 5.61 -15.85 -3.77
CA TYR A 92 5.52 -14.51 -3.24
C TYR A 92 4.33 -14.39 -2.28
N ASN A 93 4.62 -14.13 -1.01
CA ASN A 93 3.66 -14.02 0.10
C ASN A 93 2.73 -15.23 0.28
N GLY A 94 3.19 -16.44 -0.07
CA GLY A 94 2.43 -17.68 0.13
C GLY A 94 1.32 -17.92 -0.91
N ALA A 95 1.30 -17.15 -2.00
CA ALA A 95 0.32 -17.31 -3.10
C ALA A 95 0.38 -18.70 -3.79
N GLY A 96 1.52 -19.39 -3.72
CA GLY A 96 1.70 -20.75 -4.24
C GLY A 96 1.09 -21.85 -3.36
N SER A 97 0.79 -21.59 -2.08
CA SER A 97 0.44 -22.61 -1.09
C SER A 97 -0.88 -22.36 -0.33
N THR A 98 -1.72 -21.42 -0.77
CA THR A 98 -3.00 -21.15 -0.09
C THR A 98 -3.98 -22.32 -0.26
N ASN A 99 -4.09 -23.16 0.76
CA ASN A 99 -5.14 -24.17 0.89
C ASN A 99 -6.41 -23.51 1.48
N ILE A 100 -7.60 -23.89 1.00
CA ILE A 100 -8.88 -23.42 1.55
C ILE A 100 -8.96 -23.69 3.06
N LEU A 101 -8.39 -24.80 3.52
CA LEU A 101 -8.36 -25.14 4.94
C LEU A 101 -7.51 -24.16 5.77
N SER A 102 -6.35 -23.73 5.26
CA SER A 102 -5.50 -22.77 5.97
C SER A 102 -6.13 -21.37 5.98
N LEU A 103 -6.83 -20.98 4.90
CA LEU A 103 -7.63 -19.75 4.87
C LEU A 103 -8.73 -19.74 5.96
N ILE A 104 -9.45 -20.85 6.13
CA ILE A 104 -10.51 -20.94 7.15
C ILE A 104 -9.91 -20.93 8.57
N MET A 105 -8.81 -21.66 8.79
CA MET A 105 -8.16 -21.73 10.10
C MET A 105 -7.54 -20.41 10.54
N ASN A 106 -6.97 -19.64 9.59
CA ASN A 106 -6.35 -18.34 9.88
C ASN A 106 -7.35 -17.20 9.95
N MET A 107 -8.58 -17.39 9.45
CA MET A 107 -9.61 -16.34 9.37
C MET A 107 -9.82 -15.54 10.67
N PRO A 108 -9.88 -16.13 11.89
CA PRO A 108 -10.02 -15.34 13.11
C PRO A 108 -8.85 -14.38 13.35
N ILE A 109 -7.62 -14.83 13.07
CA ILE A 109 -6.40 -14.04 13.20
C ILE A 109 -6.37 -12.94 12.13
N ASP A 110 -6.73 -13.29 10.90
CA ASP A 110 -6.76 -12.35 9.77
C ASP A 110 -7.82 -11.26 9.96
N ILE A 111 -8.96 -11.60 10.58
CA ILE A 111 -9.95 -10.61 11.01
C ILE A 111 -9.33 -9.63 12.00
N VAL A 112 -8.67 -10.10 13.05
CA VAL A 112 -8.01 -9.22 14.04
C VAL A 112 -6.96 -8.33 13.37
N LYS A 113 -6.13 -8.90 12.49
CA LYS A 113 -5.15 -8.16 11.70
C LYS A 113 -5.81 -7.08 10.83
N ALA A 114 -6.95 -7.37 10.19
CA ALA A 114 -7.69 -6.40 9.37
C ALA A 114 -8.15 -5.17 10.17
N TYR A 115 -8.55 -5.35 11.44
CA TYR A 115 -8.87 -4.22 12.31
C TYR A 115 -7.63 -3.50 12.82
N PHE A 116 -6.55 -4.23 13.13
CA PHE A 116 -5.29 -3.61 13.53
C PHE A 116 -4.76 -2.70 12.42
N LEU A 117 -4.75 -3.19 11.18
CA LEU A 117 -4.34 -2.43 10.00
C LEU A 117 -5.20 -1.22 9.74
N TRP A 118 -6.51 -1.37 9.86
CA TRP A 118 -7.43 -0.25 9.80
C TRP A 118 -7.10 0.83 10.84
N ILE A 119 -6.83 0.42 12.08
CA ILE A 119 -6.45 1.34 13.15
C ILE A 119 -5.11 1.97 12.84
N SER A 120 -4.07 1.22 12.46
CA SER A 120 -2.74 1.75 12.13
C SER A 120 -2.80 2.77 10.99
N TYR A 121 -3.55 2.47 9.92
CA TYR A 121 -3.77 3.38 8.80
C TYR A 121 -4.37 4.72 9.25
N PHE A 122 -5.49 4.69 9.99
CA PHE A 122 -6.13 5.91 10.45
C PHE A 122 -5.41 6.56 11.65
N SER A 123 -4.56 5.83 12.34
CA SER A 123 -3.68 6.31 13.41
C SER A 123 -2.47 7.05 12.89
N PHE A 124 -2.26 7.09 11.57
CA PHE A 124 -1.20 7.89 10.96
C PHE A 124 0.17 7.51 11.53
N GLU A 125 0.45 6.21 11.61
CA GLU A 125 1.66 5.64 12.22
C GLU A 125 2.90 5.82 11.33
N ASN A 126 2.77 5.58 10.01
CA ASN A 126 3.89 5.56 9.06
C ASN A 126 4.12 6.91 8.33
N GLY A 127 4.35 7.99 9.07
CA GLY A 127 4.72 9.30 8.51
C GLY A 127 4.14 10.49 9.27
N ASN A 128 4.70 11.69 9.08
CA ASN A 128 4.25 12.90 9.78
C ASN A 128 3.04 13.50 9.07
N TYR A 129 1.86 12.96 9.39
CA TYR A 129 0.61 13.55 8.95
C TYR A 129 0.40 14.87 9.70
N VAL A 130 0.68 15.97 9.02
CA VAL A 130 0.45 17.31 9.55
C VAL A 130 -0.96 17.45 10.09
N PHE A 131 -1.05 18.01 11.29
CA PHE A 131 -2.28 18.05 12.09
C PHE A 131 -2.85 16.67 12.46
N LYS A 132 -1.99 15.66 12.69
CA LYS A 132 -2.36 14.28 13.07
C LYS A 132 -3.52 14.22 14.06
N ILE A 133 -3.42 14.94 15.18
CA ILE A 133 -4.47 14.97 16.23
C ILE A 133 -5.80 15.50 15.66
N ILE A 134 -5.77 16.60 14.92
CA ILE A 134 -6.98 17.19 14.33
C ILE A 134 -7.60 16.21 13.33
N ARG A 135 -6.80 15.58 12.47
CA ARG A 135 -7.28 14.58 11.50
C ARG A 135 -7.93 13.39 12.19
N LEU A 136 -7.28 12.87 13.24
CA LEU A 136 -7.83 11.79 14.08
C LEU A 136 -9.19 12.17 14.66
N LEU A 137 -9.31 13.39 15.21
CA LEU A 137 -10.57 13.89 15.74
C LEU A 137 -11.64 14.01 14.66
N ILE A 138 -11.32 14.55 13.48
CA ILE A 138 -12.26 14.64 12.36
C ILE A 138 -12.76 13.26 11.94
N ILE A 139 -11.85 12.30 11.81
CA ILE A 139 -12.18 10.92 11.44
C ILE A 139 -13.07 10.27 12.52
N ALA A 140 -12.69 10.38 13.80
CA ALA A 140 -13.48 9.86 14.91
C ALA A 140 -14.89 10.48 14.95
N ILE A 141 -15.00 11.80 14.78
CA ILE A 141 -16.27 12.52 14.71
C ILE A 141 -17.12 11.98 13.55
N LEU A 142 -16.53 11.79 12.36
CA LEU A 142 -17.24 11.26 11.20
C LEU A 142 -17.81 9.86 11.45
N PHE A 143 -16.98 8.94 11.96
CA PHE A 143 -17.41 7.57 12.26
C PHE A 143 -18.50 7.51 13.34
N VAL A 144 -18.30 8.22 14.45
CA VAL A 144 -19.28 8.29 15.55
C VAL A 144 -20.59 8.91 15.06
N PHE A 145 -20.51 9.97 14.26
CA PHE A 145 -21.68 10.64 13.72
C PHE A 145 -22.49 9.74 12.79
N VAL A 146 -21.85 9.06 11.84
CA VAL A 146 -22.50 8.12 10.92
C VAL A 146 -23.22 7.04 11.72
N LEU A 147 -22.55 6.42 12.70
CA LEU A 147 -23.13 5.41 13.56
C LEU A 147 -24.34 5.94 14.37
N ALA A 148 -24.19 7.10 15.01
CA ALA A 148 -25.24 7.71 15.83
C ALA A 148 -26.47 8.10 15.01
N VAL A 149 -26.29 8.65 13.80
CA VAL A 149 -27.38 8.97 12.88
C VAL A 149 -28.10 7.70 12.45
N GLY A 150 -27.36 6.63 12.13
CA GLY A 150 -27.95 5.34 11.77
C GLY A 150 -28.81 4.75 12.87
N ILE A 151 -28.28 4.67 14.09
CA ILE A 151 -29.03 4.19 15.28
C ILE A 151 -30.27 5.05 15.51
N LYS A 152 -30.14 6.38 15.47
CA LYS A 152 -31.25 7.30 15.73
C LYS A 152 -32.36 7.17 14.68
N ARG A 153 -32.03 7.11 13.39
CA ARG A 153 -33.02 7.00 12.30
C ARG A 153 -33.69 5.63 12.28
N LEU A 154 -32.95 4.55 12.58
CA LEU A 154 -33.43 3.18 12.51
C LEU A 154 -33.97 2.63 13.84
N ARG A 155 -34.02 3.45 14.91
CA ARG A 155 -34.49 3.02 16.25
C ARG A 155 -35.86 2.35 16.29
N LYS A 156 -36.75 2.70 15.34
CA LYS A 156 -38.10 2.12 15.24
C LYS A 156 -38.14 0.81 14.43
N ALA A 157 -37.03 0.42 13.82
CA ALA A 157 -36.90 -0.75 12.96
C ALA A 157 -35.65 -1.57 13.39
N PRO A 158 -35.73 -2.32 14.50
CA PRO A 158 -34.56 -2.95 15.12
C PRO A 158 -33.81 -3.90 14.19
N ALA A 159 -34.51 -4.64 13.32
CA ALA A 159 -33.86 -5.49 12.31
C ALA A 159 -32.99 -4.69 11.34
N LYS A 160 -33.49 -3.55 10.83
CA LYS A 160 -32.73 -2.66 9.93
C LYS A 160 -31.54 -2.03 10.67
N MET A 161 -31.73 -1.66 11.93
CA MET A 161 -30.67 -1.12 12.77
C MET A 161 -29.54 -2.13 13.00
N VAL A 162 -29.88 -3.39 13.30
CA VAL A 162 -28.89 -4.46 13.44
C VAL A 162 -28.10 -4.66 12.15
N MET A 163 -28.79 -4.75 11.00
CA MET A 163 -28.12 -4.88 9.70
C MET A 163 -27.22 -3.70 9.37
N TYR A 164 -27.62 -2.48 9.74
CA TYR A 164 -26.81 -1.28 9.58
C TYR A 164 -25.54 -1.34 10.43
N ILE A 165 -25.65 -1.74 11.71
CA ILE A 165 -24.51 -1.87 12.62
C ILE A 165 -23.56 -2.96 12.12
N ILE A 166 -24.07 -4.11 11.67
CA ILE A 166 -23.27 -5.17 11.07
C ILE A 166 -22.51 -4.63 9.84
N ALA A 167 -23.19 -3.94 8.92
CA ALA A 167 -22.55 -3.38 7.75
C ALA A 167 -21.43 -2.38 8.11
N PHE A 168 -21.66 -1.53 9.13
CA PHE A 168 -20.66 -0.59 9.64
C PHE A 168 -19.45 -1.29 10.24
N ILE A 169 -19.66 -2.34 11.05
CA ILE A 169 -18.58 -3.15 11.63
C ILE A 169 -17.81 -3.91 10.52
N CYS A 170 -18.48 -4.34 9.45
CA CYS A 170 -17.82 -5.01 8.33
C CYS A 170 -16.95 -4.09 7.46
N ILE A 171 -16.98 -2.76 7.64
CA ILE A 171 -16.20 -1.81 6.81
C ILE A 171 -14.68 -2.10 6.88
N PRO A 172 -14.04 -2.16 8.07
CA PRO A 172 -12.62 -2.53 8.19
C PRO A 172 -12.27 -3.85 7.53
N MET A 173 -13.11 -4.87 7.73
CA MET A 173 -12.91 -6.20 7.11
C MET A 173 -13.02 -6.14 5.58
N GLY A 174 -14.00 -5.39 5.07
CA GLY A 174 -14.20 -5.21 3.64
C GLY A 174 -13.04 -4.45 2.99
N ALA A 175 -12.57 -3.37 3.64
CA ALA A 175 -11.42 -2.61 3.17
C ALA A 175 -10.14 -3.45 3.09
N ASN A 176 -9.99 -4.39 4.03
CA ASN A 176 -8.81 -5.24 4.17
C ASN A 176 -9.02 -6.69 3.71
N ILE A 177 -9.99 -6.92 2.81
CA ILE A 177 -10.33 -8.27 2.33
C ILE A 177 -9.16 -9.01 1.68
N ALA A 178 -8.15 -8.29 1.16
CA ALA A 178 -6.98 -8.90 0.56
C ALA A 178 -6.14 -9.71 1.58
N LEU A 179 -6.09 -9.32 2.86
CA LEU A 179 -5.45 -10.11 3.93
C LEU A 179 -6.11 -11.48 4.08
N LEU A 180 -7.44 -11.51 4.06
CA LEU A 180 -8.23 -12.72 4.21
C LEU A 180 -8.04 -13.69 3.04
N LEU A 181 -7.49 -13.21 1.91
CA LEU A 181 -7.22 -14.01 0.72
C LEU A 181 -5.74 -14.40 0.59
N ALA A 182 -4.83 -13.73 1.32
CA ALA A 182 -3.39 -13.99 1.30
C ALA A 182 -2.79 -13.94 2.72
N PRO A 183 -2.94 -15.02 3.52
CA PRO A 183 -2.58 -15.05 4.95
C PRO A 183 -1.09 -14.88 5.28
N GLY A 184 -0.22 -14.75 4.27
CA GLY A 184 1.23 -14.58 4.41
C GLY A 184 1.77 -13.22 3.95
N ALA A 185 0.93 -12.32 3.45
CA ALA A 185 1.34 -11.03 2.89
C ALA A 185 1.48 -9.91 3.95
N ASP A 186 2.04 -10.26 5.12
CA ASP A 186 2.02 -9.46 6.34
C ASP A 186 2.81 -8.15 6.28
N TRP A 187 3.65 -7.88 5.27
CA TRP A 187 4.35 -6.58 5.14
C TRP A 187 3.85 -5.77 3.93
N VAL A 188 3.64 -6.45 2.80
CA VAL A 188 3.18 -5.86 1.54
C VAL A 188 1.76 -5.29 1.64
N LEU A 189 0.89 -5.94 2.43
CA LEU A 189 -0.49 -5.47 2.64
C LEU A 189 -0.59 -4.22 3.52
N TRP A 190 0.40 -3.98 4.38
CA TRP A 190 0.39 -2.84 5.30
C TRP A 190 0.50 -1.51 4.58
N GLU A 191 1.11 -1.51 3.40
CA GLU A 191 1.55 -0.28 2.78
C GLU A 191 1.17 -0.16 1.30
N GLN A 192 1.13 -1.27 0.54
CA GLN A 192 0.88 -1.21 -0.91
C GLN A 192 -0.61 -1.33 -1.28
N MET A 193 -1.43 -1.99 -0.45
CA MET A 193 -2.83 -2.32 -0.75
C MET A 193 -3.84 -1.45 0.02
N THR A 194 -3.47 -0.20 0.34
CA THR A 194 -4.24 0.68 1.24
C THR A 194 -5.40 1.43 0.57
N GLY A 195 -5.51 1.40 -0.77
CA GLY A 195 -6.52 2.13 -1.56
C GLY A 195 -7.98 2.12 -1.05
N PRO A 196 -8.51 1.02 -0.48
CA PRO A 196 -9.86 1.00 0.10
C PRO A 196 -10.06 1.94 1.31
N HIS A 197 -9.01 2.22 2.09
CA HIS A 197 -9.09 3.06 3.29
C HIS A 197 -9.40 4.54 2.99
N PRO A 198 -8.63 5.26 2.15
CA PRO A 198 -8.97 6.65 1.80
C PRO A 198 -10.31 6.72 1.05
N PHE A 199 -10.63 5.70 0.27
CA PHE A 199 -11.93 5.61 -0.42
C PHE A 199 -13.11 5.53 0.55
N THR A 200 -12.93 4.86 1.69
CA THR A 200 -13.94 4.79 2.75
C THR A 200 -14.28 6.17 3.29
N LEU A 201 -13.28 7.02 3.58
CA LEU A 201 -13.53 8.37 4.08
C LEU A 201 -14.37 9.19 3.09
N ALA A 202 -14.01 9.16 1.80
CA ALA A 202 -14.76 9.87 0.77
C ALA A 202 -16.23 9.39 0.69
N LEU A 203 -16.45 8.08 0.74
CA LEU A 203 -17.79 7.50 0.71
C LEU A 203 -18.62 7.82 1.96
N LEU A 204 -18.01 7.92 3.14
CA LEU A 204 -18.70 8.34 4.36
C LEU A 204 -19.12 9.81 4.31
N PHE A 205 -18.28 10.70 3.77
CA PHE A 205 -18.69 12.08 3.51
C PHE A 205 -19.85 12.16 2.52
N LEU A 206 -19.81 11.38 1.43
CA LEU A 206 -20.92 11.29 0.47
C LEU A 206 -22.19 10.69 1.09
N LEU A 207 -22.06 9.74 2.01
CA LEU A 207 -23.19 9.23 2.77
C LEU A 207 -23.82 10.34 3.60
N VAL A 208 -23.01 11.07 4.38
CA VAL A 208 -23.48 12.18 5.22
C VAL A 208 -24.18 13.27 4.39
N ASP A 209 -23.59 13.67 3.26
CA ASP A 209 -24.18 14.63 2.33
C ASP A 209 -25.56 14.17 1.83
N SER A 210 -25.70 12.88 1.50
CA SER A 210 -26.97 12.33 1.03
C SER A 210 -28.10 12.25 2.06
N LEU A 211 -27.82 12.56 3.34
CA LEU A 211 -28.80 12.48 4.42
C LEU A 211 -29.56 13.79 4.68
N ASP A 212 -29.28 14.86 3.91
CA ASP A 212 -29.92 16.19 3.99
C ASP A 212 -29.98 16.70 5.44
N LEU A 213 -28.80 16.88 6.03
CA LEU A 213 -28.62 17.22 7.44
C LEU A 213 -28.42 18.73 7.61
N LYS A 214 -28.95 19.29 8.71
CA LYS A 214 -28.78 20.72 9.09
C LYS A 214 -27.31 21.16 9.29
N TYR A 215 -26.37 20.23 9.35
CA TYR A 215 -24.96 20.48 9.63
C TYR A 215 -24.04 20.14 8.44
N ASP A 216 -24.60 20.05 7.23
CA ASP A 216 -23.90 19.85 5.96
C ASP A 216 -22.64 20.71 5.81
N LYS A 217 -22.73 22.01 6.12
CA LYS A 217 -21.60 22.96 6.05
C LYS A 217 -20.44 22.58 6.96
N VAL A 218 -20.73 22.02 8.14
CA VAL A 218 -19.67 21.55 9.06
C VAL A 218 -18.91 20.41 8.41
N PHE A 219 -19.60 19.44 7.83
CA PHE A 219 -18.95 18.31 7.16
C PHE A 219 -18.17 18.72 5.91
N ILE A 220 -18.62 19.75 5.18
CA ILE A 220 -17.84 20.34 4.08
C ILE A 220 -16.51 20.90 4.60
N VAL A 221 -16.53 21.66 5.70
CA VAL A 221 -15.30 22.18 6.32
C VAL A 221 -14.40 21.06 6.82
N LEU A 222 -14.96 20.03 7.47
CA LEU A 222 -14.20 18.85 7.93
C LEU A 222 -13.55 18.11 6.76
N ALA A 223 -14.28 17.91 5.65
CA ALA A 223 -13.77 17.29 4.44
C ALA A 223 -12.64 18.14 3.82
N ALA A 224 -12.81 19.46 3.76
CA ALA A 224 -11.78 20.37 3.26
C ALA A 224 -10.50 20.34 4.11
N LEU A 225 -10.61 20.25 5.43
CA LEU A 225 -9.46 20.12 6.34
C LEU A 225 -8.73 18.78 6.14
N ILE A 226 -9.45 17.67 5.96
CA ILE A 226 -8.85 16.37 5.63
C ILE A 226 -8.14 16.43 4.27
N LEU A 227 -8.77 17.03 3.27
CA LEU A 227 -8.19 17.18 1.93
C LEU A 227 -6.93 18.04 1.97
N TYR A 228 -6.97 19.18 2.67
CA TYR A 228 -5.80 20.04 2.85
C TYR A 228 -4.66 19.30 3.56
N GLY A 229 -4.96 18.56 4.63
CA GLY A 229 -3.97 17.73 5.32
C GLY A 229 -3.36 16.65 4.43
N ASN A 230 -4.13 16.06 3.51
CA ASN A 230 -3.62 15.11 2.52
C ASN A 230 -2.74 15.78 1.46
N ILE A 231 -3.17 16.93 0.92
CA ILE A 231 -2.38 17.70 -0.06
C ILE A 231 -1.03 18.10 0.55
N TYR A 232 -1.03 18.58 1.80
CA TYR A 232 0.20 18.94 2.49
C TYR A 232 1.11 17.73 2.71
N ALA A 233 0.56 16.59 3.18
CA ALA A 233 1.34 15.36 3.36
C ALA A 233 1.99 14.90 2.05
N VAL A 234 1.23 14.87 0.96
CA VAL A 234 1.75 14.53 -0.38
C VAL A 234 2.81 15.54 -0.83
N GLY A 235 2.63 16.83 -0.54
CA GLY A 235 3.64 17.85 -0.86
C GLY A 235 4.97 17.63 -0.12
N VAL A 236 4.91 17.27 1.17
CA VAL A 236 6.09 16.90 1.97
C VAL A 236 6.77 15.66 1.39
N ASP A 237 6.00 14.64 1.02
CA ASP A 237 6.52 13.41 0.43
C ASP A 237 7.20 13.67 -0.92
N ILE A 238 6.59 14.45 -1.81
CA ILE A 238 7.19 14.80 -3.12
C ILE A 238 8.50 15.58 -2.94
N ASP A 239 8.54 16.51 -2.01
CA ASP A 239 9.73 17.33 -1.73
C ASP A 239 10.88 16.47 -1.20
N ALA A 240 10.62 15.61 -0.21
CA ALA A 240 11.61 14.65 0.32
C ALA A 240 12.08 13.66 -0.75
N LEU A 241 11.17 13.13 -1.56
CA LEU A 241 11.48 12.18 -2.64
C LEU A 241 12.36 12.83 -3.70
N SER A 242 12.00 14.03 -4.15
CA SER A 242 12.76 14.76 -5.17
C SER A 242 14.18 15.06 -4.70
N GLN A 243 14.33 15.57 -3.48
CA GLN A 243 15.67 15.89 -2.95
C GLN A 243 16.48 14.62 -2.66
N GLY A 244 15.82 13.57 -2.16
CA GLY A 244 16.47 12.29 -1.89
C GLY A 244 17.05 11.68 -3.15
N ASN A 245 16.28 11.65 -4.25
CA ASN A 245 16.75 11.19 -5.55
C ASN A 245 17.94 12.02 -6.06
N ILE A 246 17.86 13.36 -6.02
CA ILE A 246 18.97 14.22 -6.43
C ILE A 246 20.24 13.92 -5.61
N SER A 247 20.11 13.81 -4.29
CA SER A 247 21.28 13.55 -3.42
C SER A 247 21.86 12.17 -3.66
N LYS A 248 20.99 11.16 -3.81
CA LYS A 248 21.33 9.78 -4.14
C LYS A 248 22.13 9.71 -5.45
N ASP A 249 21.62 10.32 -6.51
CA ASP A 249 22.21 10.28 -7.85
C ASP A 249 23.55 11.04 -7.89
N VAL A 250 23.66 12.17 -7.20
CA VAL A 250 24.91 12.94 -7.13
C VAL A 250 26.00 12.15 -6.41
N ILE A 251 25.68 11.53 -5.27
CA ILE A 251 26.65 10.70 -4.53
C ILE A 251 27.04 9.49 -5.37
N MET A 252 26.09 8.86 -6.05
CA MET A 252 26.38 7.72 -6.92
C MET A 252 27.31 8.10 -8.08
N ASN A 253 27.02 9.20 -8.77
CA ASN A 253 27.87 9.71 -9.86
C ASN A 253 29.28 10.03 -9.38
N ASP A 254 29.42 10.63 -8.19
CA ASP A 254 30.71 10.95 -7.59
C ASP A 254 31.51 9.68 -7.26
N MET A 255 30.86 8.66 -6.67
CA MET A 255 31.48 7.36 -6.41
C MET A 255 31.97 6.69 -7.70
N VAL A 256 31.12 6.60 -8.72
CA VAL A 256 31.51 5.99 -10.01
C VAL A 256 32.63 6.78 -10.69
N SER A 257 32.58 8.11 -10.63
CA SER A 257 33.65 8.96 -11.17
C SER A 257 34.98 8.70 -10.46
N ASN A 258 34.97 8.52 -9.14
CA ASN A 258 36.17 8.19 -8.38
C ASN A 258 36.68 6.78 -8.68
N LEU A 259 35.79 5.79 -8.87
CA LEU A 259 36.17 4.45 -9.32
C LEU A 259 36.87 4.48 -10.69
N MET A 260 36.36 5.27 -11.64
CA MET A 260 36.98 5.45 -12.95
C MET A 260 38.33 6.17 -12.84
N HIS A 261 38.44 7.21 -12.00
CA HIS A 261 39.67 7.96 -11.81
C HIS A 261 40.77 7.14 -11.13
N GLU A 262 40.42 6.27 -10.19
CA GLU A 262 41.34 5.35 -9.53
C GLU A 262 41.68 4.11 -10.38
N GLU A 263 41.23 4.05 -11.65
CA GLU A 263 41.39 2.90 -12.57
C GLU A 263 40.86 1.57 -12.00
N LYS A 264 39.90 1.65 -11.07
CA LYS A 264 39.23 0.50 -10.44
C LYS A 264 38.03 0.00 -11.25
N CYS A 265 37.77 0.59 -12.42
CA CYS A 265 36.74 0.14 -13.35
C CYS A 265 37.32 -0.78 -14.43
N ALA A 266 37.34 -2.10 -14.19
CA ALA A 266 37.74 -3.11 -15.20
C ALA A 266 36.56 -4.04 -15.58
N GLU A 267 36.61 -4.60 -16.79
CA GLU A 267 35.52 -5.44 -17.35
C GLU A 267 35.24 -6.69 -16.50
N ASP A 268 36.27 -7.30 -15.90
CA ASP A 268 36.15 -8.51 -15.08
C ASP A 268 35.94 -8.22 -13.57
N THR A 269 35.65 -6.97 -13.21
CA THR A 269 35.49 -6.53 -11.80
C THR A 269 34.03 -6.50 -11.39
N GLN A 270 33.74 -7.00 -10.19
CA GLN A 270 32.44 -6.91 -9.55
C GLN A 270 32.42 -5.81 -8.49
N TYR A 271 31.26 -5.21 -8.26
CA TYR A 271 31.11 -4.08 -7.34
C TYR A 271 30.11 -4.39 -6.24
N ALA A 272 30.47 -4.04 -5.00
CA ALA A 272 29.61 -4.12 -3.84
C ALA A 272 29.50 -2.74 -3.19
N PHE A 273 28.32 -2.13 -3.30
CA PHE A 273 27.99 -0.89 -2.59
C PHE A 273 27.27 -1.25 -1.30
N VAL A 274 27.88 -0.91 -0.17
CA VAL A 274 27.42 -1.35 1.15
C VAL A 274 26.92 -0.18 1.97
N GLY A 275 25.73 -0.36 2.53
CA GLY A 275 25.06 0.64 3.35
C GLY A 275 24.05 1.45 2.58
N ASN A 276 23.34 2.27 3.33
CA ASN A 276 22.15 2.96 2.90
C ASN A 276 22.50 4.44 2.62
N ILE A 277 22.32 4.89 1.37
CA ILE A 277 22.87 6.16 0.87
C ILE A 277 22.39 7.36 1.69
N CYS A 278 21.15 7.32 2.19
CA CYS A 278 20.60 8.39 3.01
C CYS A 278 21.33 8.63 4.34
N TYR A 279 22.18 7.70 4.79
CA TYR A 279 23.02 7.87 5.99
C TYR A 279 24.45 8.30 5.66
N SER A 280 24.78 8.52 4.39
CA SER A 280 26.04 9.15 4.01
C SER A 280 26.10 10.59 4.55
N ASN A 281 27.30 11.01 4.98
CA ASN A 281 27.56 12.39 5.40
C ASN A 281 27.35 13.41 4.26
N LEU A 282 27.37 12.96 3.00
CA LEU A 282 27.13 13.80 1.84
C LEU A 282 25.65 13.95 1.50
N PHE A 283 24.79 13.13 2.10
CA PHE A 283 23.37 13.10 1.75
C PHE A 283 22.63 14.29 2.35
N ARG A 284 21.95 15.05 1.49
CA ARG A 284 21.24 16.24 1.91
C ARG A 284 19.78 15.91 2.27
N LYS A 285 19.45 16.09 3.55
CA LYS A 285 18.07 16.01 4.08
C LYS A 285 17.51 17.43 4.26
N ASN A 286 16.35 17.73 3.70
CA ASN A 286 15.61 18.97 4.01
C ASN A 286 14.87 18.86 5.35
N GLU A 287 14.26 19.96 5.79
CA GLU A 287 13.42 20.03 6.98
C GLU A 287 12.19 19.10 6.93
N ASN A 288 11.82 18.68 5.71
CA ASN A 288 10.66 17.83 5.45
C ASN A 288 11.02 16.33 5.45
N TRP A 289 12.29 15.96 5.41
CA TRP A 289 12.75 14.58 5.27
C TRP A 289 12.23 13.69 6.40
N ASP A 290 12.44 14.10 7.64
CA ASP A 290 11.96 13.36 8.82
C ASP A 290 10.43 13.38 8.96
N ARG A 291 9.77 14.28 8.22
CA ARG A 291 8.33 14.43 8.19
C ARG A 291 7.67 13.58 7.10
N ALA A 292 8.43 13.20 6.08
CA ALA A 292 7.92 12.40 4.98
C ALA A 292 7.58 10.97 5.43
N SER A 293 6.67 10.34 4.69
CA SER A 293 6.46 8.90 4.73
C SER A 293 7.77 8.16 4.45
N ASN A 294 7.96 6.97 5.03
CA ASN A 294 9.13 6.16 4.75
C ASN A 294 9.25 5.80 3.25
N TYR A 295 8.12 5.71 2.52
CA TYR A 295 8.12 5.50 1.06
C TYR A 295 8.73 6.65 0.26
N ALA A 296 8.67 7.86 0.80
CA ALA A 296 9.12 9.06 0.11
C ALA A 296 10.61 9.35 0.40
N LYS A 297 11.24 8.61 1.31
CA LYS A 297 12.65 8.80 1.68
C LYS A 297 13.57 8.10 0.68
N ALA A 298 13.66 8.65 -0.53
CA ALA A 298 14.51 8.11 -1.59
C ALA A 298 15.99 8.02 -1.17
N GLY A 299 16.56 6.83 -1.26
CA GLY A 299 17.90 6.56 -0.75
C GLY A 299 17.92 5.94 0.63
N ASP A 300 16.76 5.66 1.24
CA ASP A 300 16.57 4.68 2.31
C ASP A 300 16.25 3.31 1.67
N PHE A 301 17.26 2.45 1.55
CA PHE A 301 17.15 1.14 0.88
C PHE A 301 16.67 0.01 1.81
N GLY A 302 16.42 0.31 3.09
CA GLY A 302 16.11 -0.69 4.10
C GLY A 302 17.30 -1.59 4.47
N ASN A 303 17.02 -2.70 5.15
CA ASN A 303 18.03 -3.56 5.80
C ASN A 303 18.11 -4.97 5.18
N LEU A 304 17.36 -5.22 4.09
CA LEU A 304 17.36 -6.51 3.43
C LEU A 304 18.41 -6.48 2.32
N SER A 305 19.43 -7.33 2.42
CA SER A 305 20.57 -7.37 1.49
C SER A 305 20.18 -7.36 0.01
N HIS A 306 19.18 -8.17 -0.36
CA HIS A 306 18.71 -8.24 -1.74
C HIS A 306 18.02 -6.94 -2.20
N CYS A 307 17.24 -6.29 -1.32
CA CYS A 307 16.64 -5.00 -1.62
C CYS A 307 17.71 -3.92 -1.82
N VAL A 308 18.75 -3.91 -0.98
CA VAL A 308 19.85 -2.94 -1.11
C VAL A 308 20.57 -3.12 -2.45
N LEU A 309 20.88 -4.36 -2.83
CA LEU A 309 21.52 -4.67 -4.11
C LEU A 309 20.65 -4.20 -5.31
N ASP A 310 19.36 -4.52 -5.29
CA ASP A 310 18.41 -4.10 -6.32
C ASP A 310 18.27 -2.56 -6.37
N CYS A 311 18.26 -1.89 -5.23
CA CYS A 311 18.21 -0.44 -5.15
C CYS A 311 19.47 0.24 -5.71
N TYR A 312 20.66 -0.32 -5.47
CA TYR A 312 21.89 0.15 -6.09
C TYR A 312 21.90 -0.10 -7.60
N ASN A 313 21.41 -1.26 -8.06
CA ASN A 313 21.26 -1.53 -9.48
C ASN A 313 20.32 -0.52 -10.15
N GLY A 314 19.14 -0.28 -9.56
CA GLY A 314 18.21 0.74 -10.05
C GLY A 314 18.81 2.15 -10.03
N THR A 315 19.62 2.49 -9.02
CA THR A 315 20.29 3.79 -8.95
C THR A 315 21.37 3.94 -10.03
N LEU A 316 22.09 2.88 -10.37
CA LEU A 316 23.03 2.86 -11.49
C LEU A 316 22.31 3.06 -12.83
N GLU A 317 21.19 2.36 -13.02
CA GLU A 317 20.33 2.52 -14.21
C GLU A 317 19.78 3.95 -14.33
N ASP A 318 19.34 4.56 -13.22
CA ASP A 318 18.83 5.94 -13.17
C ASP A 318 19.88 6.96 -13.68
N ILE A 319 21.16 6.76 -13.33
CA ILE A 319 22.27 7.62 -13.80
C ILE A 319 22.84 7.18 -15.15
N GLY A 320 22.29 6.12 -15.76
CA GLY A 320 22.68 5.63 -17.09
C GLY A 320 24.00 4.86 -17.13
N ILE A 321 24.42 4.27 -16.00
CA ILE A 321 25.66 3.50 -15.86
C ILE A 321 25.32 2.02 -15.61
N THR A 322 26.10 1.11 -16.17
CA THR A 322 25.99 -0.32 -15.89
C THR A 322 27.30 -0.80 -15.27
N LEU A 323 27.23 -1.35 -14.05
CA LEU A 323 28.33 -2.03 -13.38
C LEU A 323 27.90 -3.45 -13.03
N ASN A 324 28.85 -4.39 -13.05
CA ASN A 324 28.58 -5.76 -12.67
C ASN A 324 28.52 -5.88 -11.14
N LEU A 325 27.33 -5.86 -10.56
CA LEU A 325 27.20 -6.01 -9.11
C LEU A 325 27.50 -7.46 -8.67
N VAL A 326 27.97 -7.62 -7.43
CA VAL A 326 28.14 -8.94 -6.81
C VAL A 326 26.80 -9.66 -6.67
N ASP A 327 26.83 -11.00 -6.64
CA ASP A 327 25.66 -11.79 -6.29
C ASP A 327 25.32 -11.70 -4.79
N LEU A 328 24.13 -12.16 -4.43
CA LEU A 328 23.61 -12.06 -3.06
C LEU A 328 24.45 -12.82 -2.02
N ASP A 329 24.99 -13.98 -2.38
CA ASP A 329 25.76 -14.81 -1.45
C ASP A 329 27.09 -14.11 -1.15
N THR A 330 27.79 -13.67 -2.20
CA THR A 330 29.01 -12.85 -2.09
C THR A 330 28.77 -11.56 -1.30
N TYR A 331 27.65 -10.87 -1.55
CA TYR A 331 27.30 -9.65 -0.80
C TYR A 331 27.14 -9.92 0.70
N ASN A 332 26.46 -11.02 1.09
CA ASN A 332 26.30 -11.39 2.49
C ASN A 332 27.63 -11.78 3.17
N GLU A 333 28.56 -12.41 2.44
CA GLU A 333 29.90 -12.68 2.94
C GLU A 333 30.67 -11.38 3.23
N ILE A 334 30.55 -10.38 2.36
CA ILE A 334 31.14 -9.05 2.57
C ILE A 334 30.57 -8.40 3.83
N LEU A 335 29.24 -8.43 4.02
CA LEU A 335 28.58 -7.88 5.22
C LEU A 335 29.07 -8.54 6.51
N ALA A 336 29.38 -9.84 6.48
CA ALA A 336 29.87 -10.58 7.64
C ALA A 336 31.36 -10.34 7.96
N SER A 337 32.12 -9.77 7.02
CA SER A 337 33.56 -9.59 7.14
C SER A 337 33.95 -8.57 8.22
N GLU A 338 35.03 -8.84 8.98
CA GLU A 338 35.61 -7.85 9.90
C GLU A 338 36.27 -6.70 9.15
N GLU A 339 36.68 -6.93 7.91
CA GLU A 339 37.31 -5.93 7.04
C GLU A 339 36.35 -4.77 6.77
N LEU A 340 35.09 -5.06 6.37
CA LEU A 340 34.05 -4.05 6.17
C LEU A 340 33.75 -3.25 7.44
N LYS A 341 33.73 -3.89 8.61
CA LYS A 341 33.49 -3.21 9.89
C LYS A 341 34.54 -2.14 10.19
N ASN A 342 35.78 -2.39 9.77
CA ASN A 342 36.90 -1.48 9.99
C ASN A 342 37.06 -0.44 8.86
N MET A 343 36.36 -0.60 7.74
CA MET A 343 36.38 0.39 6.65
C MET A 343 35.71 1.69 7.10
N PRO A 344 36.29 2.87 6.79
CA PRO A 344 35.59 4.14 6.94
C PRO A 344 34.51 4.29 5.87
N THR A 345 33.55 5.18 6.10
CA THR A 345 32.49 5.48 5.14
C THR A 345 32.95 6.46 4.06
N TYR A 346 32.41 6.35 2.86
CA TYR A 346 32.63 7.28 1.76
C TYR A 346 32.25 8.72 2.18
N PRO A 347 33.06 9.76 1.84
CA PRO A 347 34.18 9.78 0.90
C PRO A 347 35.59 9.65 1.52
N TYR A 348 35.72 9.15 2.76
CA TYR A 348 37.02 9.11 3.43
C TYR A 348 37.97 8.07 2.79
N ALA A 349 39.27 8.37 2.78
CA ALA A 349 40.27 7.44 2.24
C ALA A 349 40.18 6.06 2.92
N GLY A 350 40.17 5.00 2.12
CA GLY A 350 39.96 3.62 2.58
C GLY A 350 38.50 3.16 2.56
N SER A 351 37.54 4.01 2.19
CA SER A 351 36.14 3.61 1.99
C SER A 351 35.91 2.80 0.72
N ILE A 352 36.87 2.84 -0.21
CA ILE A 352 36.89 2.06 -1.44
C ILE A 352 38.11 1.13 -1.39
N ILE A 353 37.87 -0.16 -1.29
CA ILE A 353 38.93 -1.17 -1.33
C ILE A 353 38.71 -2.11 -2.52
N GLN A 354 39.80 -2.64 -3.06
CA GLN A 354 39.76 -3.70 -4.04
C GLN A 354 40.35 -4.96 -3.41
N LYS A 355 39.60 -6.04 -3.47
CA LYS A 355 40.00 -7.36 -3.02
C LYS A 355 39.78 -8.34 -4.15
N ASP A 356 40.86 -8.87 -4.68
CA ASP A 356 40.84 -9.71 -5.89
C ASP A 356 40.13 -8.99 -7.05
N ASN A 357 39.03 -9.55 -7.54
CA ASN A 357 38.19 -9.00 -8.60
C ASN A 357 36.95 -8.25 -8.07
N ILE A 358 36.87 -7.97 -6.76
CA ILE A 358 35.73 -7.28 -6.15
C ILE A 358 36.16 -5.92 -5.61
N VAL A 359 35.44 -4.88 -6.01
CA VAL A 359 35.57 -3.54 -5.44
C VAL A 359 34.43 -3.31 -4.45
N ILE A 360 34.80 -3.03 -3.21
CA ILE A 360 33.86 -2.79 -2.11
C ILE A 360 33.89 -1.29 -1.79
N VAL A 361 32.71 -0.67 -1.84
CA VAL A 361 32.49 0.71 -1.46
C VAL A 361 31.59 0.71 -0.23
N LYS A 362 32.06 1.27 0.89
CA LYS A 362 31.25 1.45 2.11
C LYS A 362 30.69 2.87 2.16
N ILE A 363 29.37 3.02 2.12
CA ILE A 363 28.69 4.32 2.04
C ILE A 363 28.29 4.81 3.43
N SER A 364 27.81 3.91 4.30
CA SER A 364 27.35 4.24 5.64
C SER A 364 27.57 3.08 6.62
N GLU A 365 27.47 3.36 7.92
CA GLU A 365 27.49 2.34 8.98
C GLU A 365 26.14 1.62 9.15
N GLU A 366 25.05 2.21 8.67
CA GLU A 366 23.75 1.53 8.59
C GLU A 366 23.69 0.69 7.32
N TYR A 367 23.69 -0.63 7.48
CA TYR A 367 23.63 -1.65 6.42
C TYR A 367 22.92 -2.92 6.88
#